data_AF-A0A5C8WL14-F1
#
_entry.id   AF-A0A5C8WL14-F1
#
_cell.length_a   1.000
_cell.length_b   1.000
_cell.length_c   1.000
_cell.angle_alpha   90.00
_cell.angle_beta   90.00
_cell.angle_gamma   90.00
#
_symmetry.space_group_name_H-M   'P 1'
#
loop_
_entity.id
_entity.type
_entity.pdbx_description
1 polymer ?
#
loop_
_entity_poly.entity_id
_entity_poly.type
_entity_poly.pdbx_seq_one_letter_code
_entity_poly.pdbx_strand_id
1 'polypeptide(L)'
;MKRPLTTNLSAPPRKPADVPEPEASTPATCRETAPIVAALEAILTAMESGPKVGPAVKAYRSAIRRHGQEAAAISGSDAMEAVLRQVVDAAPDQVGREAVLTEAWAGLPGWRT
;
A
#
# COMPACT_ATOMS: atom_id res chain seq x y z
N MET A 1 -5.63 -70.29 -3.36
CA MET A 1 -4.97 -69.39 -4.33
C MET A 1 -5.57 -67.99 -4.21
N LYS A 2 -4.69 -66.96 -4.16
CA LYS A 2 -4.89 -65.51 -4.38
C LYS A 2 -5.93 -64.77 -3.52
N ARG A 3 -5.44 -64.13 -2.44
CA ARG A 3 -6.11 -63.02 -1.74
C ARG A 3 -5.95 -61.74 -2.57
N PRO A 4 -6.99 -60.91 -2.79
CA PRO A 4 -6.81 -59.60 -3.38
C PRO A 4 -6.31 -58.62 -2.32
N LEU A 5 -5.10 -58.12 -2.55
CA LEU A 5 -4.51 -56.96 -1.89
C LEU A 5 -5.16 -55.72 -2.52
N THR A 6 -5.98 -54.95 -1.79
CA THR A 6 -6.35 -53.60 -2.23
C THR A 6 -5.92 -52.61 -1.16
N THR A 7 -5.04 -51.72 -1.61
CA THR A 7 -4.30 -50.75 -0.83
C THR A 7 -5.22 -49.63 -0.39
N ASN A 8 -5.10 -49.25 0.88
CA ASN A 8 -5.63 -48.04 1.49
C ASN A 8 -5.43 -46.81 0.60
N LEU A 9 -6.41 -45.89 0.59
CA LEU A 9 -6.20 -44.44 0.56
C LEU A 9 -7.46 -43.72 1.08
N SER A 10 -7.40 -43.36 2.36
CA SER A 10 -8.27 -42.36 3.00
C SER A 10 -8.14 -40.99 2.30
N ALA A 11 -9.30 -40.37 2.00
CA ALA A 11 -9.71 -38.94 2.07
C ALA A 11 -8.71 -37.78 1.77
N PRO A 12 -9.18 -36.53 1.53
CA PRO A 12 -10.31 -36.00 0.75
C PRO A 12 -9.85 -34.87 -0.23
N PRO A 13 -10.68 -34.27 -1.11
CA PRO A 13 -10.45 -32.88 -1.50
C PRO A 13 -11.09 -31.98 -0.45
N ARG A 14 -10.27 -31.41 0.44
CA ARG A 14 -10.69 -30.24 1.24
C ARG A 14 -11.01 -29.13 0.24
N LYS A 15 -12.28 -28.75 0.16
CA LYS A 15 -12.71 -27.46 -0.38
C LYS A 15 -11.92 -26.39 0.39
N PRO A 16 -11.14 -25.50 -0.24
CA PRO A 16 -10.68 -24.32 0.45
C PRO A 16 -11.94 -23.49 0.72
N ALA A 17 -12.43 -23.57 1.95
CA ALA A 17 -13.29 -22.54 2.50
C ALA A 17 -12.40 -21.32 2.68
N ASP A 18 -12.70 -20.29 1.89
CA ASP A 18 -12.65 -18.88 2.30
C ASP A 18 -11.57 -18.57 3.35
N VAL A 19 -10.32 -18.58 2.90
CA VAL A 19 -9.30 -17.77 3.56
C VAL A 19 -9.58 -16.36 3.05
N PRO A 20 -9.83 -15.34 3.90
CA PRO A 20 -9.67 -13.97 3.43
C PRO A 20 -8.17 -13.84 3.15
N GLU A 21 -7.83 -14.08 1.88
CA GLU A 21 -6.53 -13.77 1.32
C GLU A 21 -6.27 -12.31 1.68
N PRO A 22 -5.12 -11.96 2.28
CA PRO A 22 -4.81 -10.57 2.56
C PRO A 22 -4.95 -9.85 1.22
N GLU A 23 -5.95 -8.98 1.08
CA GLU A 23 -6.32 -8.34 -0.17
C GLU A 23 -5.11 -7.54 -0.65
N ALA A 24 -4.28 -8.19 -1.47
CA ALA A 24 -3.30 -7.55 -2.30
C ALA A 24 -4.10 -6.53 -3.10
N SER A 25 -3.84 -5.24 -2.84
CA SER A 25 -4.55 -4.11 -3.43
C SER A 25 -4.95 -4.43 -4.86
N THR A 26 -6.25 -4.46 -5.12
CA THR A 26 -6.75 -4.96 -6.40
C THR A 26 -6.05 -4.22 -7.55
N PRO A 27 -5.80 -4.87 -8.70
CA PRO A 27 -5.10 -4.24 -9.81
C PRO A 27 -5.81 -2.98 -10.34
N ALA A 28 -7.10 -2.80 -10.05
CA ALA A 28 -7.84 -1.57 -10.32
C ALA A 28 -7.36 -0.42 -9.42
N THR A 29 -7.30 -0.63 -8.10
CA THR A 29 -6.81 0.36 -7.13
C THR A 29 -5.37 0.80 -7.45
N CYS A 30 -4.50 -0.11 -7.90
CA CYS A 30 -3.14 0.25 -8.31
C CYS A 30 -3.12 1.21 -9.51
N ARG A 31 -3.96 1.00 -10.51
CA ARG A 31 -4.04 1.91 -11.68
C ARG A 31 -4.60 3.27 -11.31
N GLU A 32 -5.61 3.30 -10.44
CA GLU A 32 -6.25 4.54 -10.00
C GLU A 32 -5.33 5.38 -9.10
N THR A 33 -4.48 4.72 -8.32
CA THR A 33 -3.51 5.38 -7.42
C THR A 33 -2.17 5.71 -8.08
N ALA A 34 -1.85 5.13 -9.23
CA ALA A 34 -0.60 5.38 -9.97
C ALA A 34 -0.21 6.87 -10.14
N PRO A 35 -1.11 7.80 -10.54
CA PRO A 35 -0.74 9.22 -10.64
C PRO A 35 -0.39 9.84 -9.29
N ILE A 36 -1.04 9.39 -8.20
CA ILE A 36 -0.76 9.84 -6.83
C ILE A 36 0.61 9.36 -6.39
N VAL A 37 0.94 8.09 -6.65
CA VAL A 37 2.26 7.49 -6.36
C VAL A 37 3.37 8.28 -7.06
N ALA A 38 3.23 8.52 -8.37
CA ALA A 38 4.24 9.27 -9.14
C ALA A 38 4.44 10.70 -8.61
N ALA A 39 3.36 11.38 -8.22
CA ALA A 39 3.44 12.73 -7.64
C ALA A 39 4.15 12.72 -6.28
N LEU A 40 3.86 11.74 -5.43
CA LEU A 40 4.51 11.60 -4.13
C LEU A 40 5.99 11.26 -4.25
N GLU A 41 6.38 10.39 -5.18
CA GLU A 41 7.78 10.09 -5.45
C GLU A 41 8.57 11.34 -5.86
N ALA A 42 8.01 12.17 -6.73
CA ALA A 42 8.61 13.43 -7.13
C ALA A 42 8.79 14.40 -5.94
N ILE A 43 7.76 14.54 -5.10
CA ILE A 43 7.81 15.40 -3.91
C ILE A 43 8.85 14.88 -2.91
N LEU A 44 8.86 13.58 -2.62
CA LEU A 44 9.80 12.97 -1.68
C LEU A 44 11.25 13.11 -2.18
N THR A 45 11.48 12.88 -3.47
CA THR A 45 12.80 13.09 -4.10
C THR A 45 13.25 14.55 -4.02
N ALA A 46 12.33 15.50 -4.19
CA ALA A 46 12.61 16.93 -4.03
C ALA A 46 12.91 17.31 -2.56
N MET A 47 12.25 16.68 -1.59
CA MET A 47 12.55 16.85 -0.16
C MET A 47 13.90 16.23 0.24
N GLU A 48 14.27 15.11 -0.38
CA GLU A 48 15.53 14.41 -0.15
C GLU A 48 16.73 15.25 -0.63
N SER A 49 16.64 15.83 -1.83
CA SER A 49 17.68 16.67 -2.43
C SER A 49 17.63 18.15 -2.04
N GLY A 50 16.49 18.62 -1.53
CA GLY A 50 16.23 20.03 -1.26
C GLY A 50 16.44 20.49 0.19
N PRO A 51 15.98 21.72 0.50
CA PRO A 51 16.10 22.31 1.84
C PRO A 51 15.37 21.47 2.89
N LYS A 52 16.01 21.23 4.05
CA LYS A 52 15.42 20.48 5.17
C LYS A 52 14.53 21.32 6.07
N VAL A 53 14.58 22.65 5.94
CA VAL A 53 13.78 23.60 6.72
C VAL A 53 13.28 24.74 5.84
N GLY A 54 12.15 25.33 6.22
CA GLY A 54 11.61 26.55 5.60
C GLY A 54 10.29 26.36 4.86
N PRO A 55 9.83 27.40 4.12
CA PRO A 55 8.53 27.43 3.47
C PRO A 55 8.31 26.30 2.45
N ALA A 56 9.35 25.90 1.72
CA ALA A 56 9.29 24.81 0.76
C ALA A 56 8.88 23.47 1.42
N VAL A 57 9.44 23.17 2.60
CA VAL A 57 9.11 21.94 3.34
C VAL A 57 7.64 21.93 3.77
N LYS A 58 7.09 23.08 4.18
CA LYS A 58 5.66 23.20 4.50
C LYS A 58 4.78 22.98 3.26
N ALA A 59 5.20 23.49 2.10
CA ALA A 59 4.49 23.28 0.85
C ALA A 59 4.50 21.80 0.45
N TYR A 60 5.64 21.12 0.55
CA TYR A 60 5.74 19.68 0.29
C TYR A 60 4.86 18.85 1.23
N ARG A 61 4.92 19.11 2.54
CA ARG A 61 4.04 18.45 3.53
C ARG A 61 2.55 18.67 3.21
N SER A 62 2.18 19.88 2.77
CA SER A 62 0.81 20.19 2.36
C SER A 62 0.38 19.43 1.11
N ALA A 63 1.28 19.30 0.13
CA ALA A 63 1.04 18.52 -1.09
C ALA A 63 0.88 17.02 -0.78
N ILE A 64 1.75 16.45 0.08
CA ILE A 64 1.63 15.06 0.54
C ILE A 64 0.26 14.83 1.20
N ARG A 65 -0.17 15.75 2.07
CA ARG A 65 -1.48 15.66 2.73
C ARG A 65 -2.63 15.68 1.73
N ARG A 66 -2.57 16.53 0.70
CA ARG A 66 -3.59 16.60 -0.36
C ARG A 66 -3.67 15.28 -1.14
N HIS A 67 -2.53 14.70 -1.51
CA HIS A 67 -2.49 13.41 -2.18
C HIS A 67 -3.03 12.27 -1.30
N GLY A 68 -2.86 12.34 0.01
CA GLY A 68 -3.53 11.42 0.95
C GLY A 68 -5.06 11.57 0.92
N GLN A 69 -5.58 12.79 0.81
CA GLN A 69 -7.02 13.04 0.67
C GLN A 69 -7.57 12.54 -0.68
N GLU A 70 -6.80 12.72 -1.76
CA GLU A 70 -7.15 12.21 -3.09
C GLU A 70 -7.20 10.67 -3.08
N ALA A 71 -6.22 10.01 -2.44
CA ALA A 71 -6.23 8.56 -2.28
C ALA A 71 -7.44 8.11 -1.44
N ALA A 72 -7.73 8.78 -0.32
CA ALA A 72 -8.90 8.49 0.50
C ALA A 72 -10.22 8.64 -0.28
N ALA A 73 -10.29 9.54 -1.26
CA ALA A 73 -11.48 9.73 -2.10
C ALA A 73 -11.70 8.61 -3.12
N ILE A 74 -10.67 7.82 -3.46
CA ILE A 74 -10.78 6.68 -4.38
C ILE A 74 -11.45 5.49 -3.69
N SER A 75 -10.86 4.99 -2.61
CA SER A 75 -11.37 3.81 -1.88
C SER A 75 -11.07 3.85 -0.38
N GLY A 76 -10.90 5.03 0.20
CA GLY A 76 -10.62 5.20 1.62
C GLY A 76 -9.25 4.66 2.03
N SER A 77 -9.23 3.88 3.12
CA SER A 77 -8.03 3.30 3.72
C SER A 77 -7.20 2.48 2.73
N ASP A 78 -7.87 1.71 1.88
CA ASP A 78 -7.20 0.71 1.04
C ASP A 78 -6.38 1.36 -0.05
N ALA A 79 -6.87 2.47 -0.62
CA ALA A 79 -6.12 3.28 -1.57
C ALA A 79 -4.93 3.98 -0.88
N MET A 80 -5.11 4.47 0.35
CA MET A 80 -4.01 5.09 1.09
C MET A 80 -2.89 4.07 1.43
N GLU A 81 -3.26 2.86 1.86
CA GLU A 81 -2.30 1.77 2.10
C GLU A 81 -1.65 1.29 0.79
N ALA A 82 -2.42 1.21 -0.30
CA ALA A 82 -1.88 0.87 -1.62
C ALA A 82 -0.85 1.90 -2.09
N VAL A 83 -1.12 3.20 -1.91
CA VAL A 83 -0.17 4.27 -2.24
C VAL A 83 1.08 4.18 -1.36
N LEU A 84 0.91 4.02 -0.05
CA LEU A 84 2.06 3.88 0.87
C LEU A 84 2.97 2.73 0.43
N ARG A 85 2.38 1.55 0.20
CA ARG A 85 3.12 0.36 -0.22
C ARG A 85 3.85 0.58 -1.53
N GLN A 86 3.16 1.11 -2.54
CA GLN A 86 3.78 1.39 -3.85
C GLN A 86 4.95 2.38 -3.76
N VAL A 87 4.83 3.45 -2.96
CA VAL A 87 5.90 4.45 -2.79
C VAL A 87 7.12 3.86 -2.05
N VAL A 88 6.89 3.00 -1.06
CA VAL A 88 7.96 2.33 -0.31
C VAL A 88 8.65 1.27 -1.18
N ASP A 89 7.87 0.47 -1.90
CA ASP A 89 8.38 -0.58 -2.79
C ASP A 89 9.16 -0.02 -3.98
N ALA A 90 8.81 1.19 -4.47
CA ALA A 90 9.51 1.84 -5.57
C ALA A 90 10.92 2.34 -5.20
N ALA A 91 11.22 2.53 -3.91
CA ALA A 91 12.52 2.96 -3.44
C ALA A 91 12.86 2.35 -2.07
N PRO A 92 13.14 1.03 -2.02
CA PRO A 92 13.36 0.32 -0.76
C PRO A 92 14.58 0.81 0.01
N ASP A 93 15.54 1.42 -0.67
CA ASP A 93 16.75 1.98 -0.06
C ASP A 93 16.52 3.36 0.60
N GLN A 94 15.39 4.03 0.30
CA GLN A 94 15.09 5.36 0.83
C GLN A 94 14.37 5.29 2.17
N VAL A 95 15.18 5.26 3.23
CA VAL A 95 14.71 5.19 4.61
C VAL A 95 13.90 6.44 4.98
N GLY A 96 12.72 6.23 5.58
CA GLY A 96 11.92 7.29 6.19
C GLY A 96 10.74 7.81 5.35
N ARG A 97 10.58 7.35 4.09
CA ARG A 97 9.42 7.72 3.26
C ARG A 97 8.09 7.35 3.91
N GLU A 98 8.00 6.13 4.47
CA GLU A 98 6.82 5.68 5.21
C GLU A 98 6.47 6.61 6.39
N ALA A 99 7.47 6.99 7.18
CA ALA A 99 7.25 7.85 8.35
C ALA A 99 6.74 9.23 7.93
N VAL A 100 7.31 9.82 6.86
CA VAL A 100 6.89 11.12 6.34
C VAL A 100 5.45 11.08 5.84
N LEU A 101 5.06 10.04 5.09
CA LEU A 101 3.69 9.87 4.62
C LEU A 101 2.72 9.66 5.78
N THR A 102 3.08 8.78 6.72
CA THR A 102 2.25 8.48 7.90
C THR A 102 2.03 9.72 8.77
N GLU A 103 3.06 10.54 9.00
CA GLU A 103 2.95 11.81 9.72
C GLU A 103 2.02 12.79 8.98
N ALA A 104 2.21 12.95 7.66
CA ALA A 104 1.44 13.91 6.87
C ALA A 104 -0.05 13.55 6.77
N TRP A 105 -0.37 12.25 6.76
CA TRP A 105 -1.72 11.72 6.68
C TRP A 105 -2.39 11.53 8.03
N ALA A 106 -1.68 11.76 9.14
CA ALA A 106 -2.26 11.69 10.48
C ALA A 106 -3.54 12.56 10.57
N GLY A 107 -4.59 11.95 11.10
CA GLY A 107 -5.92 12.57 11.25
C GLY A 107 -6.72 12.73 9.96
N LEU A 108 -6.27 12.16 8.83
CA LEU A 108 -7.14 12.03 7.66
C LEU A 108 -8.20 10.94 7.89
N PRO A 109 -9.45 11.16 7.44
CA PRO A 109 -10.49 10.13 7.50
C PRO A 109 -10.05 8.87 6.75
N GLY A 110 -10.18 7.70 7.39
CA GLY A 110 -9.78 6.42 6.81
C GLY A 110 -8.29 6.09 6.94
N TRP A 111 -7.48 6.93 7.62
CA TRP A 111 -6.06 6.67 7.79
C TRP A 111 -5.70 6.18 9.20
N ARG A 112 -5.54 4.86 9.37
CA ARG A 112 -5.03 4.18 10.60
C ARG A 112 -5.58 4.75 11.93
N THR A 113 -6.84 5.20 11.92
CA THR A 113 -7.58 5.75 13.06
C THR A 113 -8.35 4.69 13.80
#